data_AF-A0A2S8FM73-F1
#
_entry.id   AF-A0A2S8FM73-F1
#
_cell.length_a   1.000
_cell.length_b   1.000
_cell.length_c   1.000
_cell.angle_alpha   90.00
_cell.angle_beta   90.00
_cell.angle_gamma   90.00
#
_symmetry.space_group_name_H-M   'P 1'
#
loop_
_entity.id
_entity.type
_entity.pdbx_description
1 polymer ?
#
loop_
_entity_poly.entity_id
_entity_poly.type
_entity_poly.pdbx_seq_one_letter_code
_entity_poly.pdbx_strand_id
1 'polypeptide(L)'
;MELGLTQEVELSAPVIRLERITLMFFSGSIAVNYRLLVRIPATFIVVLKMLFVVCVVAQAQPPQGVAPEIEAAQLRIKLYEGQEYPLQRRLLDSKIKVANARVDSLERQLAEYEQFTKFKHSGPLFGQLEFVKVAQVEAKEELKNLTEEKNLLQRFHADKVRLMQLELEMLKRSLR
;
A
#
# COMPACT_ATOMS: atom_id res chain seq x y z
N MET A 1 -6.83 41.97 -50.64
CA MET A 1 -6.81 40.71 -49.88
C MET A 1 -6.42 41.06 -48.44
N GLU A 2 -7.33 41.53 -47.58
CA GLU A 2 -8.75 41.14 -47.42
C GLU A 2 -8.92 39.63 -47.28
N LEU A 3 -9.67 39.05 -46.33
CA LEU A 3 -10.41 39.44 -45.11
C LEU A 3 -10.34 38.17 -44.21
N GLY A 4 -10.56 38.09 -42.89
CA GLY A 4 -11.26 38.93 -41.91
C GLY A 4 -12.20 38.04 -41.08
N LEU A 5 -12.24 38.22 -39.74
CA LEU A 5 -13.30 37.74 -38.79
C LEU A 5 -13.42 36.19 -38.61
N THR A 6 -13.92 35.53 -37.55
CA THR A 6 -14.33 35.76 -36.13
C THR A 6 -14.53 34.34 -35.47
N GLN A 7 -14.70 34.07 -34.17
CA GLN A 7 -14.90 34.88 -32.94
C GLN A 7 -14.39 34.16 -31.65
N GLU A 8 -14.56 34.86 -30.52
CA GLU A 8 -14.55 34.53 -29.08
C GLU A 8 -14.89 33.12 -28.55
N VAL A 9 -14.23 32.73 -27.43
CA VAL A 9 -14.86 32.63 -26.08
C VAL A 9 -13.86 33.13 -25.01
N GLU A 10 -14.37 33.78 -23.97
CA GLU A 10 -13.61 34.44 -22.90
C GLU A 10 -12.96 33.49 -21.88
N LEU A 11 -11.87 33.94 -21.24
CA LEU A 11 -11.75 33.79 -19.78
C LEU A 11 -11.03 35.02 -19.18
N SER A 12 -11.79 35.81 -18.42
CA SER A 12 -11.32 37.10 -17.92
C SER A 12 -10.39 36.96 -16.71
N ALA A 13 -9.25 37.65 -16.76
CA ALA A 13 -8.41 37.89 -15.59
C ALA A 13 -8.68 39.33 -15.08
N PRO A 14 -9.34 39.52 -13.92
CA PRO A 14 -9.54 40.85 -13.37
C PRO A 14 -8.23 41.39 -12.78
N VAL A 15 -7.48 42.15 -13.59
CA VAL A 15 -6.46 43.08 -13.13
C VAL A 15 -7.16 44.22 -12.37
N ILE A 16 -7.27 44.11 -11.05
CA ILE A 16 -7.95 45.12 -10.23
C ILE A 16 -7.06 46.35 -10.07
N ARG A 17 -7.23 47.29 -11.01
CA ARG A 17 -6.62 48.62 -11.02
C ARG A 17 -7.38 49.54 -10.05
N LEU A 18 -6.94 49.58 -8.79
CA LEU A 18 -7.49 50.47 -7.75
C LEU A 18 -7.05 51.93 -7.95
N GLU A 19 -7.70 52.63 -8.88
CA GLU A 19 -7.71 54.10 -8.91
C GLU A 19 -8.97 54.65 -8.22
N ARG A 20 -8.79 55.76 -7.50
CA ARG A 20 -9.84 56.66 -6.96
C ARG A 20 -10.88 56.03 -6.01
N ILE A 21 -10.58 56.08 -4.72
CA ILE A 21 -11.57 56.51 -3.72
C ILE A 21 -10.99 57.72 -2.99
N THR A 22 -11.43 58.91 -3.41
CA THR A 22 -11.19 60.17 -2.69
C THR A 22 -12.55 60.75 -2.33
N LEU A 23 -12.88 60.81 -1.04
CA LEU A 23 -13.78 61.84 -0.50
C LEU A 23 -13.62 61.93 1.03
N MET A 24 -13.20 63.13 1.47
CA MET A 24 -13.49 63.82 2.73
C MET A 24 -13.88 63.00 3.98
N PHE A 25 -13.19 63.26 5.11
CA PHE A 25 -13.80 64.06 6.19
C PHE A 25 -12.77 64.55 7.23
N PHE A 26 -13.11 65.68 7.86
CA PHE A 26 -12.55 66.27 9.10
C PHE A 26 -11.10 66.76 9.15
N SER A 27 -10.98 68.08 9.01
CA SER A 27 -9.98 68.89 9.70
C SER A 27 -10.09 68.75 11.22
N GLY A 28 -8.99 68.39 11.88
CA GLY A 28 -8.90 68.40 13.35
C GLY A 28 -7.45 68.27 13.79
N SER A 29 -6.89 69.34 14.38
CA SER A 29 -5.51 69.32 14.90
C SER A 29 -5.38 68.32 16.04
N ILE A 30 -4.64 67.24 15.80
CA ILE A 30 -4.12 66.36 16.85
C ILE A 30 -2.62 66.21 16.61
N ALA A 31 -1.81 66.55 17.60
CA ALA A 31 -0.36 66.35 17.55
C ALA A 31 -0.06 64.84 17.57
N VAL A 32 0.13 64.23 16.40
CA VAL A 32 0.34 62.79 16.27
C VAL A 32 1.74 62.42 16.73
N ASN A 33 1.83 61.66 17.82
CA ASN A 33 3.07 61.11 18.33
C ASN A 33 3.55 59.95 17.43
N TYR A 34 4.53 60.22 16.56
CA TYR A 34 4.90 59.39 15.39
C TYR A 34 5.31 57.94 15.71
N ARG A 35 5.58 57.62 16.99
CA ARG A 35 6.00 56.28 17.44
C ARG A 35 4.89 55.22 17.50
N LEU A 36 3.60 55.60 17.53
CA LEU A 36 2.50 54.62 17.52
C LEU A 36 2.00 54.26 16.11
N LEU A 37 2.13 55.16 15.12
CA LEU A 37 1.49 55.00 13.81
C LEU A 37 2.04 53.83 12.98
N VAL A 38 3.30 53.42 13.21
CA VAL A 38 3.96 52.35 12.44
C VAL A 38 3.54 50.95 12.91
N ARG A 39 3.10 50.80 14.17
CA ARG A 39 2.89 49.48 14.80
C ARG A 39 1.50 48.88 14.51
N ILE A 40 0.49 49.74 14.42
CA ILE A 40 -0.91 49.38 14.17
C ILE A 40 -1.16 48.78 12.76
N PRO A 41 -0.63 49.34 11.64
CA PRO A 41 -0.86 48.74 10.32
C PRO A 41 -0.16 47.38 10.17
N ALA A 42 1.02 47.21 10.77
CA ALA A 42 1.76 45.96 10.72
C ALA A 42 1.02 44.81 11.41
N THR A 43 0.44 45.03 12.60
CA THR A 43 -0.34 44.01 13.29
C THR A 43 -1.63 43.67 12.53
N PHE A 44 -2.31 44.65 11.95
CA PHE A 44 -3.50 44.41 11.11
C PHE A 44 -3.19 43.54 9.88
N ILE A 45 -2.07 43.81 9.18
CA ILE A 45 -1.65 43.00 8.03
C ILE A 45 -1.32 41.56 8.44
N VAL A 46 -0.67 41.35 9.59
CA VAL A 46 -0.37 40.01 10.11
C VAL A 46 -1.65 39.27 10.48
N VAL A 47 -2.58 39.92 11.20
CA VAL A 47 -3.89 39.31 11.55
C VAL A 47 -4.67 38.96 10.29
N LEU A 48 -4.73 39.86 9.29
CA LEU A 48 -5.43 39.61 8.03
C LEU A 48 -4.82 38.44 7.24
N LYS A 49 -3.48 38.31 7.22
CA LYS A 49 -2.79 37.18 6.60
C LYS A 49 -3.06 35.86 7.34
N MET A 50 -3.05 35.86 8.68
CA MET A 50 -3.39 34.66 9.46
C MET A 50 -4.85 34.25 9.24
N LEU A 51 -5.77 35.21 9.19
CA LEU A 51 -7.19 34.96 8.94
C LEU A 51 -7.42 34.44 7.51
N PHE A 52 -6.69 34.97 6.52
CA PHE A 52 -6.69 34.42 5.15
C PHE A 52 -6.18 32.97 5.09
N VAL A 53 -5.10 32.64 5.80
CA VAL A 53 -4.62 31.25 5.90
C VAL A 53 -5.66 30.33 6.54
N VAL A 54 -6.33 30.76 7.62
CA VAL A 54 -7.43 30.00 8.23
C VAL A 54 -8.59 29.80 7.25
N CYS A 55 -8.98 30.82 6.49
CA CYS A 55 -10.02 30.69 5.45
C CYS A 55 -9.60 29.77 4.29
N VAL A 56 -8.33 29.75 3.89
CA VAL A 56 -7.82 28.84 2.85
C VAL A 56 -7.78 27.39 3.37
N VAL A 57 -7.41 27.16 4.63
CA VAL A 57 -7.48 25.82 5.24
C VAL A 57 -8.92 25.36 5.44
N ALA A 58 -9.85 26.24 5.80
CA ALA A 58 -11.28 25.94 5.91
C ALA A 58 -11.95 25.67 4.54
N GLN A 59 -11.42 26.23 3.45
CA GLN A 59 -11.85 25.95 2.07
C GLN A 59 -10.99 24.91 1.35
N ALA A 60 -10.10 24.21 2.06
CA ALA A 60 -9.50 22.98 1.56
C ALA A 60 -10.59 21.89 1.57
N GLN A 61 -11.43 21.89 0.54
CA GLN A 61 -12.44 20.86 0.32
C GLN A 61 -11.78 19.49 0.40
N PRO A 62 -12.31 18.55 1.21
CA PRO A 62 -11.79 17.20 1.24
C PRO A 62 -11.83 16.64 -0.20
N PRO A 63 -10.80 15.90 -0.63
CA PRO A 63 -10.66 15.50 -2.03
C PRO A 63 -11.94 14.81 -2.51
N GLN A 64 -12.63 15.47 -3.46
CA GLN A 64 -13.86 14.95 -4.04
C GLN A 64 -13.53 13.79 -4.97
N GLY A 65 -13.43 12.59 -4.40
CA GLY A 65 -13.13 11.38 -5.15
C GLY A 65 -13.12 10.15 -4.27
N VAL A 66 -14.21 9.37 -4.34
CA VAL A 66 -14.39 8.07 -3.69
C VAL A 66 -14.61 8.15 -2.17
N ALA A 67 -15.56 7.36 -1.65
CA ALA A 67 -15.77 7.25 -0.21
C ALA A 67 -14.59 6.51 0.46
N PRO A 68 -14.17 6.91 1.68
CA PRO A 68 -12.99 6.35 2.35
C PRO A 68 -13.08 4.83 2.56
N GLU A 69 -14.29 4.29 2.70
CA GLU A 69 -14.55 2.84 2.80
C GLU A 69 -14.15 2.08 1.52
N ILE A 70 -14.45 2.65 0.35
CA ILE A 70 -14.09 2.06 -0.94
C ILE A 70 -12.58 2.15 -1.18
N GLU A 71 -11.94 3.25 -0.78
CA GLU A 71 -10.48 3.40 -0.86
C GLU A 71 -9.77 2.39 0.06
N ALA A 72 -10.22 2.25 1.30
CA ALA A 72 -9.71 1.25 2.25
C ALA A 72 -9.86 -0.19 1.73
N ALA A 73 -11.01 -0.53 1.13
CA ALA A 73 -11.24 -1.84 0.51
C ALA A 73 -10.30 -2.10 -0.68
N GLN A 74 -10.08 -1.11 -1.55
CA GLN A 74 -9.13 -1.20 -2.66
C GLN A 74 -7.70 -1.40 -2.17
N LEU A 75 -7.28 -0.64 -1.15
CA LEU A 75 -5.96 -0.75 -0.55
C LEU A 75 -5.75 -2.14 0.07
N ARG A 76 -6.77 -2.70 0.72
CA ARG A 76 -6.71 -4.05 1.33
C ARG A 76 -6.47 -5.14 0.29
N ILE A 77 -7.16 -5.10 -0.85
CA ILE A 77 -6.93 -6.04 -1.97
C ILE A 77 -5.49 -5.90 -2.48
N LYS A 78 -5.04 -4.67 -2.74
CA LYS A 78 -3.69 -4.38 -3.25
C LYS A 78 -2.57 -4.85 -2.30
N LEU A 79 -2.76 -4.71 -0.98
CA LEU A 79 -1.83 -5.20 0.03
C LEU A 79 -1.80 -6.73 0.08
N TYR A 80 -2.97 -7.38 0.02
CA TYR A 80 -3.06 -8.84 0.03
C TYR A 80 -2.36 -9.47 -1.19
N GLU A 81 -2.70 -8.99 -2.39
CA GLU A 81 -2.16 -9.50 -3.66
C GLU A 81 -0.68 -9.14 -3.84
N GLY A 82 -0.27 -7.93 -3.44
CA GLY A 82 1.10 -7.44 -3.63
C GLY A 82 2.11 -7.90 -2.57
N GLN A 83 1.67 -8.17 -1.34
CA GLN A 83 2.58 -8.45 -0.22
C GLN A 83 2.27 -9.78 0.49
N GLU A 84 1.07 -9.95 1.04
CA GLU A 84 0.75 -11.11 1.89
C GLU A 84 0.87 -12.44 1.13
N TYR A 85 0.15 -12.59 0.01
CA TYR A 85 0.13 -13.84 -0.75
C TYR A 85 1.49 -14.18 -1.38
N PRO A 86 2.21 -13.25 -2.06
CA PRO A 86 3.55 -13.54 -2.58
C PRO A 86 4.58 -13.87 -1.49
N LEU A 87 4.43 -13.35 -0.27
CA LEU A 87 5.28 -13.72 0.85
C LEU A 87 4.98 -15.15 1.33
N GLN A 88 3.72 -15.48 1.59
CA GLN A 88 3.29 -16.83 2.01
C GLN A 88 3.71 -17.89 1.00
N ARG A 89 3.52 -17.62 -0.31
CA ARG A 89 3.96 -18.50 -1.39
C ARG A 89 5.47 -18.72 -1.39
N ARG A 90 6.27 -17.65 -1.27
CA ARG A 90 7.75 -17.75 -1.20
C ARG A 90 8.23 -18.55 0.00
N LEU A 91 7.57 -18.42 1.15
CA LEU A 91 7.90 -19.19 2.35
C LEU A 91 7.61 -20.68 2.15
N LEU A 92 6.46 -21.05 1.58
CA LEU A 92 6.16 -22.45 1.25
C LEU A 92 7.09 -23.01 0.17
N ASP A 93 7.36 -22.26 -0.90
CA ASP A 93 8.31 -22.67 -1.94
C ASP A 93 9.72 -22.93 -1.36
N SER A 94 10.16 -22.12 -0.40
CA SER A 94 11.42 -22.33 0.33
C SER A 94 11.40 -23.59 1.20
N LYS A 95 10.32 -23.81 1.98
CA LYS A 95 10.16 -25.04 2.79
C LYS A 95 10.17 -26.29 1.93
N ILE A 96 9.40 -26.29 0.83
CA ILE A 96 9.36 -27.39 -0.15
C ILE A 96 10.77 -27.67 -0.71
N LYS A 97 11.55 -26.63 -1.02
CA LYS A 97 12.94 -26.81 -1.51
C LYS A 97 13.84 -27.47 -0.46
N VAL A 98 13.71 -27.10 0.81
CA VAL A 98 14.45 -27.73 1.93
C VAL A 98 14.01 -29.17 2.15
N ALA A 99 12.70 -29.46 2.14
CA ALA A 99 12.16 -30.81 2.29
C ALA A 99 12.61 -31.73 1.15
N ASN A 100 12.57 -31.27 -0.11
CA ASN A 100 13.15 -32.02 -1.24
C ASN A 100 14.64 -32.34 -1.01
N ALA A 101 15.46 -31.34 -0.64
CA ALA A 101 16.88 -31.57 -0.38
C ALA A 101 17.13 -32.56 0.79
N ARG A 102 16.24 -32.59 1.78
CA ARG A 102 16.26 -33.59 2.88
C ARG A 102 15.96 -34.99 2.35
N VAL A 103 14.93 -35.16 1.50
CA VAL A 103 14.60 -36.43 0.83
C VAL A 103 15.77 -36.90 -0.05
N ASP A 104 16.30 -36.03 -0.93
CA ASP A 104 17.42 -36.36 -1.82
C ASP A 104 18.70 -36.79 -1.05
N SER A 105 18.92 -36.22 0.14
CA SER A 105 20.05 -36.55 1.01
C SER A 105 19.86 -37.93 1.67
N LEU A 106 18.66 -38.21 2.17
CA LEU A 106 18.32 -39.50 2.79
C LEU A 106 18.29 -40.62 1.75
N GLU A 107 17.86 -40.35 0.52
CA GLU A 107 17.94 -41.31 -0.59
C GLU A 107 19.38 -41.69 -0.95
N ARG A 108 20.29 -40.72 -0.98
CA ARG A 108 21.73 -40.98 -1.15
C ARG A 108 22.30 -41.81 0.00
N GLN A 109 21.99 -41.47 1.24
CA GLN A 109 22.43 -42.23 2.42
C GLN A 109 21.91 -43.68 2.39
N LEU A 110 20.66 -43.92 1.98
CA LEU A 110 20.15 -45.30 1.80
C LEU A 110 20.89 -46.05 0.71
N ALA A 111 21.13 -45.42 -0.45
CA ALA A 111 21.87 -46.03 -1.55
C ALA A 111 23.34 -46.36 -1.19
N GLU A 112 23.93 -45.61 -0.26
CA GLU A 112 25.24 -45.92 0.34
C GLU A 112 25.13 -47.08 1.35
N TYR A 113 24.20 -47.00 2.32
CA TYR A 113 24.07 -48.01 3.37
C TYR A 113 23.61 -49.39 2.87
N GLU A 114 22.79 -49.45 1.81
CA GLU A 114 22.37 -50.72 1.17
C GLU A 114 23.50 -51.43 0.40
N GLN A 115 24.67 -50.81 0.22
CA GLN A 115 25.86 -51.50 -0.29
C GLN A 115 26.51 -52.37 0.79
N PHE A 116 26.46 -51.93 2.05
CA PHE A 116 27.11 -52.63 3.16
C PHE A 116 26.31 -53.84 3.66
N THR A 117 24.98 -53.82 3.56
CA THR A 117 24.12 -54.99 3.90
C THR A 117 24.33 -56.20 2.99
N LYS A 118 24.93 -56.02 1.81
CA LYS A 118 25.36 -57.14 0.93
C LYS A 118 26.54 -57.91 1.52
N PHE A 119 27.29 -57.34 2.45
CA PHE A 119 28.35 -58.00 3.19
C PHE A 119 27.81 -58.58 4.50
N LYS A 120 28.03 -59.87 4.70
CA LYS A 120 27.31 -60.76 5.64
C LYS A 120 27.42 -60.45 7.14
N HIS A 121 28.05 -59.34 7.54
CA HIS A 121 28.51 -59.10 8.91
C HIS A 121 28.28 -57.69 9.50
N SER A 122 27.64 -56.75 8.78
CA SER A 122 27.44 -55.38 9.29
C SER A 122 26.21 -55.22 10.22
N GLY A 123 26.11 -56.06 11.26
CA GLY A 123 25.05 -55.96 12.28
C GLY A 123 24.83 -54.55 12.87
N PRO A 124 25.87 -53.76 13.17
CA PRO A 124 25.71 -52.39 13.69
C PRO A 124 25.08 -51.39 12.70
N LEU A 125 25.15 -51.64 11.38
CA LEU A 125 24.59 -50.74 10.37
C LEU A 125 23.09 -50.97 10.14
N PHE A 126 22.53 -52.10 10.60
CA PHE A 126 21.12 -52.44 10.37
C PHE A 126 20.17 -51.43 11.04
N GLY A 127 20.41 -51.12 12.32
CA GLY A 127 19.63 -50.10 13.03
C GLY A 127 19.78 -48.71 12.42
N GLN A 128 20.98 -48.33 11.96
CA GLN A 128 21.21 -47.06 11.28
C GLN A 128 20.42 -46.97 9.97
N LEU A 129 20.40 -48.05 9.18
CA LEU A 129 19.62 -48.14 7.95
C LEU A 129 18.11 -48.05 8.22
N GLU A 130 17.61 -48.68 9.28
CA GLU A 130 16.20 -48.52 9.71
C GLU A 130 15.87 -47.08 10.11
N PHE A 131 16.73 -46.40 10.89
CA PHE A 131 16.53 -44.98 11.22
C PHE A 131 16.49 -44.09 9.97
N VAL A 132 17.37 -44.31 8.99
CA VAL A 132 17.37 -43.54 7.74
C VAL A 132 16.12 -43.85 6.91
N LYS A 133 15.63 -45.10 6.88
CA LYS A 133 14.35 -45.45 6.21
C LYS A 133 13.16 -44.76 6.86
N VAL A 134 13.07 -44.74 8.19
CA VAL A 134 12.01 -44.02 8.90
C VAL A 134 12.09 -42.51 8.61
N ALA A 135 13.28 -41.91 8.69
CA ALA A 135 13.49 -40.50 8.38
C ALA A 135 13.18 -40.15 6.92
N GLN A 136 13.43 -41.07 5.97
CA GLN A 136 13.08 -40.88 4.56
C GLN A 136 11.55 -40.85 4.36
N VAL A 137 10.81 -41.74 5.03
CA VAL A 137 9.33 -41.76 4.99
C VAL A 137 8.77 -40.48 5.62
N GLU A 138 9.30 -40.06 6.77
CA GLU A 138 8.95 -38.80 7.43
C GLU A 138 9.16 -37.59 6.50
N ALA A 139 10.35 -37.46 5.89
CA ALA A 139 10.67 -36.36 4.99
C ALA A 139 9.83 -36.36 3.70
N LYS A 140 9.43 -37.53 3.20
CA LYS A 140 8.53 -37.66 2.04
C LYS A 140 7.10 -37.23 2.37
N GLU A 141 6.59 -37.60 3.55
CA GLU A 141 5.26 -37.15 4.00
C GLU A 141 5.26 -35.64 4.32
N GLU A 142 6.34 -35.10 4.92
CA GLU A 142 6.54 -33.66 5.12
C GLU A 142 6.49 -32.91 3.77
N LEU A 143 7.24 -33.37 2.77
CA LEU A 143 7.24 -32.80 1.41
C LEU A 143 5.86 -32.83 0.75
N LYS A 144 5.14 -33.95 0.88
CA LYS A 144 3.78 -34.11 0.36
C LYS A 144 2.82 -33.12 1.03
N ASN A 145 2.83 -33.06 2.36
CA ASN A 145 1.99 -32.13 3.14
C ASN A 145 2.26 -30.66 2.76
N LEU A 146 3.52 -30.24 2.64
CA LEU A 146 3.88 -28.89 2.18
C LEU A 146 3.40 -28.60 0.75
N THR A 147 3.38 -29.61 -0.12
CA THR A 147 2.88 -29.50 -1.49
C THR A 147 1.35 -29.38 -1.52
N GLU A 148 0.65 -30.10 -0.65
CA GLU A 148 -0.80 -29.98 -0.44
C GLU A 148 -1.17 -28.61 0.16
N GLU A 149 -0.45 -28.14 1.19
CA GLU A 149 -0.60 -26.77 1.74
C GLU A 149 -0.44 -25.69 0.65
N LYS A 150 0.53 -25.85 -0.25
CA LYS A 150 0.73 -24.91 -1.37
C LYS A 150 -0.45 -24.89 -2.33
N ASN A 151 -1.03 -26.06 -2.64
CA ASN A 151 -2.20 -26.17 -3.49
C ASN A 151 -3.46 -25.60 -2.81
N LEU A 152 -3.61 -25.80 -1.50
CA LEU A 152 -4.68 -25.20 -0.69
C LEU A 152 -4.54 -23.67 -0.63
N LEU A 153 -3.32 -23.15 -0.44
CA LEU A 153 -3.04 -21.71 -0.44
C LEU A 153 -3.41 -21.05 -1.79
N GLN A 154 -3.20 -21.73 -2.92
CA GLN A 154 -3.59 -21.23 -4.23
C GLN A 154 -5.12 -21.14 -4.40
N ARG A 155 -5.86 -22.16 -3.94
CA ARG A 155 -7.34 -22.16 -3.95
C ARG A 155 -7.90 -21.06 -3.04
N PHE A 156 -7.44 -21.04 -1.79
CA PHE A 156 -7.79 -20.03 -0.81
C PHE A 156 -7.50 -18.59 -1.28
N HIS A 157 -6.40 -18.39 -2.02
CA HIS A 157 -6.10 -17.09 -2.62
C HIS A 157 -7.17 -16.67 -3.64
N ALA A 158 -7.56 -17.55 -4.56
CA ALA A 158 -8.60 -17.25 -5.54
C ALA A 158 -9.94 -16.92 -4.86
N ASP A 159 -10.34 -17.71 -3.87
CA ASP A 159 -11.57 -17.52 -3.10
C ASP A 159 -11.54 -16.20 -2.30
N LYS A 160 -10.43 -15.90 -1.61
CA LYS A 160 -10.26 -14.68 -0.81
C LYS A 160 -10.23 -13.42 -1.68
N VAL A 161 -9.55 -13.44 -2.83
CA VAL A 161 -9.60 -12.33 -3.80
C VAL A 161 -11.03 -12.13 -4.28
N ARG A 162 -11.74 -13.20 -4.66
CA ARG A 162 -13.12 -13.09 -5.15
C ARG A 162 -14.06 -12.53 -4.09
N LEU A 163 -13.91 -12.94 -2.83
CA LEU A 163 -14.66 -12.41 -1.69
C LEU A 163 -14.43 -10.90 -1.52
N MET A 164 -13.17 -10.45 -1.46
CA MET A 164 -12.86 -9.02 -1.28
C MET A 164 -13.33 -8.16 -2.48
N GLN A 165 -13.31 -8.70 -3.70
CA GLN A 165 -13.90 -8.04 -4.87
C GLN A 165 -15.42 -7.87 -4.73
N LEU A 166 -16.13 -8.90 -4.22
CA LEU A 166 -17.57 -8.84 -3.99
C LEU A 166 -17.94 -7.85 -2.88
N GLU A 167 -17.17 -7.81 -1.78
CA GLU A 167 -17.31 -6.78 -0.72
C GLU A 167 -17.19 -5.36 -1.32
N LEU A 168 -16.17 -5.13 -2.14
CA LEU A 168 -15.93 -3.86 -2.82
C LEU A 168 -17.04 -3.52 -3.85
N GLU A 169 -17.58 -4.50 -4.57
CA GLU A 169 -18.75 -4.31 -5.43
C GLU A 169 -19.99 -3.93 -4.63
N MET A 170 -20.23 -4.54 -3.47
CA MET A 170 -21.36 -4.22 -2.60
C MET A 170 -21.25 -2.80 -2.05
N LEU A 171 -20.08 -2.39 -1.55
CA LEU A 171 -19.82 -1.02 -1.09
C LEU A 171 -20.03 0.02 -2.22
N LYS A 172 -19.60 -0.29 -3.45
CA LYS A 172 -19.87 0.57 -4.63
C LYS A 172 -21.35 0.66 -4.99
N ARG A 173 -22.17 -0.35 -4.66
CA ARG A 173 -23.62 -0.35 -4.91
C ARG A 173 -24.40 0.36 -3.80
N SER A 174 -23.97 0.28 -2.54
CA SER A 174 -24.62 0.98 -1.41
C SER A 174 -24.34 2.49 -1.37
N LEU A 175 -23.33 2.96 -2.10
CA LEU A 175 -22.97 4.38 -2.26
C LEU A 175 -23.53 5.01 -3.56
N ARG A 176 -24.43 4.32 -4.27
CA ARG A 176 -25.18 4.82 -5.43
C ARG A 176 -26.66 4.98 -5.10
#